data_AF-A0A956HQL9-F1
#
_entry.id   AF-A0A956HQL9-F1
#
_cell.length_a   1.000
_cell.length_b   1.000
_cell.length_c   1.000
_cell.angle_alpha   90.00
_cell.angle_beta   90.00
_cell.angle_gamma   90.00
#
_symmetry.space_group_name_H-M   'P 1'
#
loop_
_entity.id
_entity.type
_entity.pdbx_description
1 polymer ?
#
loop_
_entity_poly.entity_id
_entity_poly.type
_entity_poly.pdbx_seq_one_letter_code
_entity_poly.pdbx_strand_id
1 'polypeptide(L)'
;MSAFPDLRRLVGTTVADKYRVEEMVGEGGFGVVFRARHLIWDQPVALKCFTAFTDQPEHLRDPLLEHFVQEGALMGALSSHTAAIVQARDIGTLTTPDGAWLPYMVLEWLSGASLDAFLRDPADHPRGRRYSALEAFQLLDGPARALAMAHDHNIAHRDIKPA
;
A
#
# COMPACT_ATOMS: atom_id res chain seq x y z
N MET A 1 -2.81 28.08 -0.24
CA MET A 1 -3.74 27.02 0.22
C MET A 1 -3.53 25.83 -0.72
N SER A 2 -2.69 24.88 -0.34
CA SER A 2 -2.53 23.62 -1.10
C SER A 2 -3.82 22.83 -0.88
N ALA A 3 -4.68 22.84 -1.89
CA ALA A 3 -5.91 22.07 -1.88
C ALA A 3 -5.53 20.66 -2.36
N PHE A 4 -5.24 19.78 -1.40
CA PHE A 4 -5.12 18.36 -1.72
C PHE A 4 -6.41 17.92 -2.43
N PRO A 5 -6.31 17.17 -3.54
CA PRO A 5 -7.48 16.69 -4.26
C PRO A 5 -8.35 15.84 -3.35
N ASP A 6 -9.68 16.00 -3.46
CA ASP A 6 -10.61 15.20 -2.66
C ASP A 6 -10.71 13.79 -3.24
N LEU A 7 -9.75 12.94 -2.86
CA LEU A 7 -9.65 11.57 -3.37
C LEU A 7 -10.86 10.71 -3.01
N ARG A 8 -11.74 11.14 -2.10
CA ARG A 8 -13.02 10.46 -1.86
C ARG A 8 -13.87 10.37 -3.12
N ARG A 9 -13.70 11.29 -4.06
CA ARG A 9 -14.40 11.28 -5.37
C ARG A 9 -13.98 10.14 -6.29
N LEU A 10 -12.89 9.44 -5.98
CA LEU A 10 -12.54 8.21 -6.70
C LEU A 10 -13.50 7.05 -6.37
N VAL A 11 -14.17 7.07 -5.23
CA VAL A 11 -15.14 6.02 -4.86
C VAL A 11 -16.27 5.97 -5.89
N GLY A 12 -16.57 4.76 -6.37
CA GLY A 12 -17.54 4.53 -7.44
C GLY A 12 -16.98 4.69 -8.87
N THR A 13 -15.79 5.25 -9.04
CA THR A 13 -15.13 5.33 -10.36
C THR A 13 -14.47 3.99 -10.74
N THR A 14 -14.05 3.89 -12.00
CA THR A 14 -13.21 2.79 -12.50
C THR A 14 -11.88 3.35 -12.96
N VAL A 15 -10.79 2.85 -12.39
CA VAL A 15 -9.42 3.21 -12.76
C VAL A 15 -8.89 2.22 -13.81
N ALA A 16 -8.29 2.77 -14.87
CA ALA A 16 -7.68 2.02 -15.98
C ALA A 16 -8.59 0.93 -16.59
N ASP A 17 -9.90 1.16 -16.58
CA ASP A 17 -10.95 0.22 -17.03
C ASP A 17 -10.91 -1.17 -16.37
N LYS A 18 -10.17 -1.31 -15.27
CA LYS A 18 -9.90 -2.59 -14.59
C LYS A 18 -10.27 -2.59 -13.11
N TYR A 19 -10.20 -1.44 -12.44
CA TYR A 19 -10.30 -1.38 -10.98
C TYR A 19 -11.46 -0.48 -10.55
N ARG A 20 -12.58 -1.07 -10.15
CA ARG A 20 -13.70 -0.30 -9.58
C ARG A 20 -13.41 0.01 -8.12
N VAL A 21 -13.30 1.29 -7.78
CA VAL A 21 -13.02 1.75 -6.42
C VAL A 21 -14.30 1.60 -5.57
N GLU A 22 -14.23 0.81 -4.51
CA GLU A 22 -15.37 0.48 -3.64
C GLU A 22 -15.45 1.42 -2.44
N GLU A 23 -14.34 1.59 -1.72
CA GLU A 23 -14.28 2.39 -0.49
C GLU A 23 -12.86 2.87 -0.18
N MET A 24 -12.74 3.97 0.56
CA MET A 24 -11.46 4.44 1.11
C MET A 24 -11.20 3.73 2.44
N VAL A 25 -10.02 3.12 2.60
CA VAL A 25 -9.70 2.28 3.78
C VAL A 25 -8.57 2.83 4.64
N GLY A 26 -7.76 3.74 4.12
CA GLY A 26 -6.69 4.37 4.89
C GLY A 26 -6.14 5.61 4.22
N GLU A 27 -5.69 6.56 5.03
CA GLU A 27 -5.03 7.78 4.61
C GLU A 27 -3.78 7.96 5.49
N GLY A 28 -2.63 8.24 4.87
CA GLY A 28 -1.37 8.44 5.56
C GLY A 28 -0.41 9.32 4.77
N GLY A 29 0.78 9.55 5.31
CA GLY A 29 1.74 10.52 4.76
C GLY A 29 2.21 10.24 3.33
N PHE A 30 2.11 8.99 2.86
CA PHE A 30 2.52 8.59 1.51
C PHE A 30 1.36 8.49 0.51
N GLY A 31 0.11 8.70 0.95
CA GLY A 31 -1.04 8.58 0.07
C GLY A 31 -2.29 8.01 0.73
N VAL A 32 -3.24 7.65 -0.12
CA VAL A 32 -4.54 7.12 0.25
C VAL A 32 -4.69 5.71 -0.32
N VAL A 33 -5.19 4.79 0.50
CA VAL A 33 -5.48 3.42 0.11
C VAL A 33 -6.99 3.26 -0.02
N PHE A 34 -7.40 2.66 -1.12
CA PHE A 34 -8.77 2.25 -1.37
C PHE A 34 -8.84 0.73 -1.46
N ARG A 35 -9.97 0.18 -1.05
CA ARG A 35 -10.39 -1.13 -1.52
C ARG A 35 -11.02 -0.96 -2.89
N ALA A 36 -10.61 -1.80 -3.83
CA ALA A 36 -11.17 -1.83 -5.17
C ALA A 36 -11.42 -3.27 -5.61
N ARG A 37 -12.28 -3.43 -6.63
CA ARG A 37 -12.54 -4.69 -7.32
C ARG A 37 -11.79 -4.71 -8.63
N HIS A 38 -10.91 -5.71 -8.83
CA HIS A 38 -10.42 -6.02 -10.16
C HIS A 38 -11.56 -6.64 -10.98
N LEU A 39 -12.06 -5.93 -11.99
CA LEU A 39 -13.29 -6.29 -12.72
C LEU A 39 -13.17 -7.55 -13.58
N ILE A 40 -11.98 -7.83 -14.13
CA ILE A 40 -11.75 -9.04 -14.96
C ILE A 40 -11.67 -10.31 -14.10
N TRP A 41 -10.93 -10.27 -12.99
CA TRP A 41 -10.75 -11.45 -12.10
C TRP A 41 -11.80 -11.54 -10.99
N ASP A 42 -12.61 -10.50 -10.82
CA ASP A 42 -13.59 -10.36 -9.75
C ASP A 42 -13.01 -10.52 -8.33
N GLN A 43 -11.78 -10.05 -8.12
CA GLN A 43 -11.07 -10.15 -6.84
C GLN A 43 -10.86 -8.78 -6.19
N PRO A 44 -10.89 -8.70 -4.84
CA PRO A 44 -10.52 -7.47 -4.16
C PRO A 44 -9.02 -7.19 -4.32
N VAL A 45 -8.69 -5.91 -4.42
CA VAL A 45 -7.32 -5.37 -4.46
C VAL A 45 -7.24 -4.12 -3.60
N ALA A 46 -6.04 -3.79 -3.11
CA ALA A 46 -5.78 -2.49 -2.50
C ALA A 46 -5.21 -1.55 -3.56
N LEU A 47 -5.85 -0.42 -3.80
CA LEU A 47 -5.40 0.63 -4.71
C LEU A 47 -4.79 1.76 -3.89
N LYS A 48 -3.47 1.89 -3.90
CA LYS A 48 -2.74 2.96 -3.20
C LYS A 48 -2.41 4.10 -4.15
N CYS A 49 -2.99 5.27 -3.92
CA CYS A 49 -2.78 6.50 -4.68
C CYS A 49 -1.78 7.41 -3.94
N PHE A 50 -0.70 7.83 -4.60
CA PHE A 50 0.40 8.54 -3.95
C PHE A 50 0.25 10.06 -4.08
N THR A 51 -0.22 10.71 -3.01
CA THR A 51 -0.55 12.14 -3.02
C THR A 51 0.66 13.08 -3.02
N ALA A 52 1.85 12.59 -2.72
CA ALA A 52 3.08 13.41 -2.73
C ALA A 52 3.43 13.98 -4.12
N PHE A 53 2.79 13.49 -5.18
CA PHE A 53 3.05 13.88 -6.56
C PHE A 53 1.94 14.74 -7.21
N THR A 54 0.87 15.11 -6.48
CA THR A 54 -0.28 15.86 -7.04
C THR A 54 0.10 17.20 -7.64
N ASP A 55 1.03 17.91 -6.99
CA ASP A 55 1.33 19.32 -7.27
C ASP A 55 2.57 19.47 -8.17
N GLN A 56 3.02 18.38 -8.79
CA GLN A 56 4.23 18.38 -9.60
C GLN A 56 3.97 19.01 -10.98
N PRO A 57 4.83 19.96 -11.41
CA PRO A 57 4.80 20.50 -12.76
C PRO A 57 4.79 19.38 -13.81
N GLU A 58 4.04 19.58 -14.90
CA GLU A 58 3.85 18.56 -15.94
C GLU A 58 5.18 18.02 -16.50
N HIS A 59 6.16 18.90 -16.72
CA HIS A 59 7.49 18.55 -17.22
C HIS A 59 8.33 17.69 -16.25
N LEU A 60 7.93 17.56 -14.98
CA LEU A 60 8.58 16.69 -13.99
C LEU A 60 7.85 15.35 -13.81
N ARG A 61 6.65 15.18 -14.39
CA ARG A 61 5.85 13.96 -14.21
C ARG A 61 6.52 12.74 -14.82
N ASP A 62 7.13 12.86 -16.01
CA ASP A 62 7.76 11.73 -16.68
C ASP A 62 8.98 11.18 -15.92
N PRO A 63 9.96 12.00 -15.49
CA PRO A 63 11.06 11.51 -14.64
C PRO A 63 10.58 10.90 -13.31
N LEU A 64 9.56 11.51 -12.68
CA LEU A 64 8.98 10.97 -11.44
C LEU A 64 8.31 9.62 -11.67
N LEU A 65 7.61 9.46 -12.79
CA LEU A 65 7.00 8.20 -13.18
C LEU A 65 8.04 7.12 -13.43
N GLU A 66 9.16 7.44 -14.10
CA GLU A 66 10.26 6.49 -14.30
C GLU A 66 10.82 5.97 -12.98
N HIS A 67 11.09 6.86 -12.03
CA HIS A 67 11.53 6.47 -10.69
C HIS A 67 10.47 5.64 -9.96
N PHE A 68 9.20 6.04 -10.02
CA PHE A 68 8.10 5.30 -9.42
C PHE A 68 7.96 3.88 -10.01
N VAL A 69 8.12 3.73 -11.34
CA VAL A 69 8.11 2.43 -12.02
C VAL A 69 9.28 1.57 -11.59
N GLN A 70 10.48 2.14 -11.46
CA GLN A 70 11.66 1.41 -10.98
C GLN A 70 11.47 0.88 -9.55
N GLU A 71 10.97 1.74 -8.64
CA GLU A 71 10.65 1.34 -7.26
C GLU A 71 9.53 0.27 -7.23
N GLY A 72 8.50 0.43 -8.06
CA GLY A 72 7.43 -0.56 -8.21
C GLY A 72 7.92 -1.92 -8.72
N ALA A 73 8.82 -1.91 -9.71
CA ALA A 73 9.42 -3.14 -10.24
C ALA A 73 10.25 -3.87 -9.18
N LEU A 74 10.99 -3.12 -8.36
CA LEU A 74 11.76 -3.67 -7.25
C LEU A 74 10.86 -4.31 -6.18
N MET A 75 9.77 -3.62 -5.80
CA MET A 75 8.76 -4.17 -4.91
C MET A 75 8.08 -5.42 -5.48
N GLY A 76 7.76 -5.43 -6.78
CA GLY A 76 7.24 -6.59 -7.48
C GLY A 76 8.20 -7.78 -7.44
N ALA A 77 9.49 -7.54 -7.69
CA ALA A 77 10.52 -8.57 -7.61
C ALA A 77 10.62 -9.15 -6.19
N LEU A 78 10.74 -8.32 -5.16
CA LEU A 78 10.86 -8.80 -3.77
C LEU A 78 9.61 -9.55 -3.29
N SER A 79 8.41 -9.01 -3.55
CA SER A 79 7.15 -9.63 -3.12
C SER A 79 6.85 -10.96 -3.79
N SER A 80 7.45 -11.24 -4.96
CA SER A 80 7.32 -12.55 -5.61
C SER A 80 8.07 -13.68 -4.88
N HIS A 81 9.04 -13.36 -4.03
CA HIS A 81 9.87 -14.35 -3.33
C HIS A 81 9.32 -14.75 -1.96
N THR A 82 8.41 -13.97 -1.37
CA THR A 82 7.90 -14.21 -0.01
C THR A 82 6.52 -13.64 0.20
N ALA A 83 5.68 -14.36 0.96
CA ALA A 83 4.38 -13.88 1.41
C ALA A 83 4.47 -12.87 2.57
N ALA A 84 5.66 -12.62 3.12
CA ALA A 84 5.89 -11.61 4.16
C ALA A 84 6.00 -10.17 3.62
N ILE A 85 5.94 -10.00 2.30
CA ILE A 85 5.86 -8.70 1.61
C ILE A 85 4.58 -8.72 0.80
N VAL A 86 3.76 -7.66 0.91
CA VAL A 86 2.52 -7.55 0.14
C VAL A 86 2.80 -7.61 -1.36
N GLN A 87 2.06 -8.44 -2.09
CA GLN A 87 2.24 -8.62 -3.52
C GLN A 87 1.80 -7.38 -4.30
N ALA A 88 2.75 -6.82 -5.06
CA ALA A 88 2.45 -5.81 -6.07
C ALA A 88 1.92 -6.48 -7.34
N ARG A 89 0.78 -5.99 -7.84
CA ARG A 89 0.07 -6.57 -8.99
C ARG A 89 0.14 -5.70 -10.23
N ASP A 90 0.11 -4.38 -10.06
CA ASP A 90 0.10 -3.43 -11.17
C ASP A 90 0.55 -2.05 -10.68
N ILE A 91 0.95 -1.20 -11.62
CA ILE A 91 1.28 0.21 -11.38
C ILE A 91 0.76 1.05 -12.53
N GLY A 92 0.40 2.29 -12.26
CA GLY A 92 -0.02 3.18 -13.32
C GLY A 92 -0.22 4.60 -12.81
N THR A 93 -0.88 5.38 -13.65
CA THR A 93 -1.24 6.76 -13.35
C THR A 93 -2.71 6.97 -13.61
N LEU A 94 -3.33 7.86 -12.85
CA LEU A 94 -4.70 8.29 -13.06
C LEU A 94 -4.78 9.81 -13.00
N THR A 95 -5.82 10.35 -13.61
CA THR A 95 -6.26 11.73 -13.38
C THR A 95 -7.60 11.66 -12.66
N THR A 96 -7.67 12.28 -11.50
CA THR A 96 -8.90 12.33 -10.69
C THR A 96 -9.99 13.15 -11.39
N PRO A 97 -11.27 13.03 -10.99
CA PRO A 97 -12.36 13.83 -11.56
C PRO A 97 -12.17 15.35 -11.45
N ASP A 98 -11.39 15.83 -10.48
CA ASP A 98 -11.01 17.23 -10.29
C ASP A 98 -9.70 17.62 -11.02
N GLY A 99 -9.14 16.72 -11.82
CA GLY A 99 -8.01 17.00 -12.72
C GLY A 99 -6.62 16.77 -12.14
N ALA A 100 -6.50 16.23 -10.93
CA ALA A 100 -5.22 15.93 -10.31
C ALA A 100 -4.62 14.64 -10.87
N TRP A 101 -3.38 14.72 -11.35
CA TRP A 101 -2.63 13.56 -11.83
C TRP A 101 -1.90 12.88 -10.67
N LEU A 102 -1.97 11.55 -10.63
CA LEU A 102 -1.43 10.75 -9.53
C LEU A 102 -0.91 9.39 -10.00
N PRO A 103 0.28 8.96 -9.56
CA PRO A 103 0.66 7.55 -9.66
C PRO A 103 -0.13 6.72 -8.63
N TYR A 104 -0.42 5.48 -9.01
CA TYR A 104 -1.04 4.49 -8.15
C TYR A 104 -0.33 3.14 -8.26
N MET A 105 -0.48 2.33 -7.21
CA MET A 105 -0.05 0.94 -7.17
C MET A 105 -1.23 0.06 -6.77
N VAL A 106 -1.33 -1.09 -7.44
CA VAL A 106 -2.31 -2.12 -7.12
C VAL A 106 -1.59 -3.21 -6.35
N LEU A 107 -2.07 -3.47 -5.15
CA LEU A 107 -1.58 -4.50 -4.26
C LEU A 107 -2.64 -5.58 -4.09
N GLU A 108 -2.22 -6.77 -3.67
CA GLU A 108 -3.18 -7.73 -3.13
C GLU A 108 -3.96 -7.14 -1.95
N TRP A 109 -5.21 -7.57 -1.82
CA TRP A 109 -6.01 -7.24 -0.65
C TRP A 109 -5.71 -8.25 0.46
N LEU A 110 -5.15 -7.78 1.57
CA LEU A 110 -4.93 -8.60 2.77
C LEU A 110 -6.20 -8.60 3.62
N SER A 111 -6.82 -9.76 3.80
CA SER A 111 -7.89 -9.95 4.76
C SER A 111 -7.31 -10.16 6.16
N GLY A 112 -7.77 -9.37 7.14
CA GLY A 112 -7.33 -9.48 8.52
C GLY A 112 -7.21 -8.11 9.18
N ALA A 113 -6.36 -8.03 10.19
CA ALA A 113 -6.07 -6.82 10.91
C ALA A 113 -4.56 -6.54 10.88
N SER A 114 -4.19 -5.27 10.99
CA SER A 114 -2.81 -4.85 11.24
C SER A 114 -2.33 -5.35 12.61
N LEU A 115 -1.01 -5.41 12.80
CA LEU A 115 -0.44 -5.91 14.05
C LEU A 115 -0.83 -5.00 15.23
N ASP A 116 -0.91 -3.68 15.05
CA ASP A 116 -1.34 -2.76 16.09
C ASP A 116 -2.81 -2.94 16.50
N ALA A 117 -3.69 -3.32 15.57
CA ALA A 117 -5.08 -3.65 15.86
C ALA A 117 -5.17 -4.97 16.61
N PHE A 118 -4.44 -6.00 16.14
CA PHE A 118 -4.33 -7.29 16.83
C PHE A 118 -3.80 -7.14 18.27
N LEU A 119 -2.75 -6.33 18.47
CA LEU A 119 -2.16 -6.10 19.78
C LEU A 119 -3.09 -5.33 20.74
N ARG A 120 -4.06 -4.57 20.20
CA ARG A 120 -5.02 -3.77 20.98
C ARG A 120 -6.37 -4.46 21.18
N ASP A 121 -6.65 -5.53 20.44
CA ASP A 121 -7.93 -6.24 20.52
C ASP A 121 -8.09 -6.86 21.92
N PRO A 122 -9.09 -6.45 22.72
CA PRO A 122 -9.31 -7.00 24.05
C PRO A 122 -9.69 -8.49 24.05
N ALA A 123 -10.25 -8.99 22.94
CA ALA A 123 -10.63 -10.40 22.79
C ALA A 123 -9.40 -11.31 22.61
N ASP A 124 -8.41 -10.84 21.85
CA ASP A 124 -7.13 -11.55 21.65
C ASP A 124 -6.08 -11.19 22.72
N HIS A 125 -6.23 -10.03 23.36
CA HIS A 125 -5.28 -9.45 24.29
C HIS A 125 -5.95 -8.78 25.50
N PRO A 126 -6.32 -9.55 26.54
CA PRO A 126 -6.76 -9.00 27.81
C PRO A 126 -5.72 -8.01 28.35
N ARG A 127 -6.17 -6.84 28.84
CA ARG A 127 -5.28 -5.77 29.31
C ARG A 127 -4.21 -6.31 30.26
N GLY A 128 -2.94 -6.15 29.89
CA GLY A 128 -1.79 -6.53 30.72
C GLY A 128 -1.18 -7.90 30.41
N ARG A 129 -1.70 -8.64 29.41
CA ARG A 129 -1.03 -9.86 28.92
C ARG A 129 0.35 -9.49 28.36
N ARG A 130 1.37 -10.29 28.69
CA ARG A 130 2.69 -10.21 28.08
C ARG A 130 2.82 -11.35 27.08
N TYR A 131 3.41 -11.05 25.92
CA TYR A 131 3.80 -12.09 24.98
C TYR A 131 5.05 -12.80 25.50
N SER A 132 5.04 -14.12 25.40
CA SER A 132 6.25 -14.94 25.56
C SER A 132 7.25 -14.63 24.44
N ALA A 133 8.52 -14.98 24.67
CA ALA A 133 9.55 -14.83 23.64
C ALA A 133 9.20 -15.60 22.35
N LEU A 134 8.53 -16.76 22.48
CA LEU A 134 8.12 -17.57 21.33
C LEU A 134 7.02 -16.89 20.52
N GLU A 135 6.00 -16.31 21.16
CA GLU A 135 4.92 -15.61 20.45
C GLU A 135 5.46 -14.34 19.75
N ALA A 136 6.34 -13.59 20.43
CA ALA A 136 7.00 -12.44 19.82
C ALA A 136 7.83 -12.86 18.60
N PHE A 137 8.57 -13.97 18.69
CA PHE A 137 9.32 -14.53 17.56
C PHE A 137 8.39 -14.90 16.40
N GLN A 138 7.27 -15.59 16.66
CA GLN A 138 6.31 -15.99 15.62
C GLN A 138 5.71 -14.79 14.89
N LEU A 139 5.43 -13.69 15.60
CA LEU A 139 4.92 -12.46 14.99
C LEU A 139 5.97 -11.73 14.15
N LEU A 140 7.25 -11.82 14.53
CA LEU A 140 8.34 -11.02 13.93
C LEU A 140 9.19 -11.78 12.91
N ASP A 141 9.18 -13.12 12.88
CA ASP A 141 10.03 -13.92 11.98
C ASP A 141 9.76 -13.60 10.50
N GLY A 142 8.49 -13.53 10.10
CA GLY A 142 8.10 -13.15 8.74
C GLY A 142 8.62 -11.77 8.33
N PRO A 143 8.25 -10.69 9.05
CA PRO A 143 8.77 -9.34 8.80
C PRO A 143 10.30 -9.25 8.85
N ALA A 144 10.97 -9.94 9.79
CA ALA A 144 12.42 -9.94 9.89
C ALA A 144 13.10 -10.55 8.65
N ARG A 145 12.56 -11.65 8.13
CA ARG A 145 13.05 -12.28 6.88
C ARG A 145 12.81 -11.40 5.67
N ALA A 146 11.65 -10.75 5.59
CA ALA A 146 11.35 -9.78 4.52
C ALA A 146 12.33 -8.60 4.53
N LEU A 147 12.66 -8.08 5.72
CA LEU A 147 13.63 -7.01 5.88
C LEU A 147 15.05 -7.44 5.52
N ALA A 148 15.47 -8.65 5.93
CA ALA A 148 16.76 -9.20 5.52
C ALA A 148 16.87 -9.28 3.99
N MET A 149 15.84 -9.79 3.32
CA MET A 149 15.79 -9.85 1.85
C MET A 149 15.89 -8.47 1.20
N ALA A 150 15.19 -7.47 1.74
CA ALA A 150 15.28 -6.10 1.23
C ALA A 150 16.70 -5.51 1.43
N HIS A 151 17.32 -5.77 2.58
CA HIS A 151 18.68 -5.31 2.87
C HIS A 151 19.73 -5.94 1.96
N ASP A 152 19.57 -7.21 1.57
CA ASP A 152 20.45 -7.87 0.59
C ASP A 152 20.44 -7.18 -0.78
N HIS A 153 19.37 -6.43 -1.07
CA HIS A 153 19.22 -5.60 -2.27
C HIS A 153 19.54 -4.12 -2.02
N ASN A 154 20.15 -3.77 -0.88
CA ASN A 154 20.46 -2.40 -0.44
C ASN A 154 19.22 -1.50 -0.27
N ILE A 155 18.06 -2.07 0.07
CA ILE A 155 16.81 -1.34 0.26
C ILE A 155 16.48 -1.28 1.75
N ALA A 156 16.13 -0.08 2.22
CA ALA A 156 15.59 0.12 3.56
C ALA A 156 14.11 0.47 3.48
N HIS A 157 13.27 -0.20 4.29
CA HIS A 157 11.82 0.10 4.34
C HIS A 157 11.53 1.50 4.90
N ARG A 158 12.32 2.00 5.86
CA ARG A 158 12.26 3.35 6.46
C ARG A 158 10.98 3.72 7.25
N ASP A 159 9.97 2.86 7.33
CA ASP A 159 8.71 3.12 8.04
C ASP A 159 8.14 1.84 8.67
N ILE A 160 9.00 1.07 9.33
CA ILE A 160 8.59 -0.17 10.00
C ILE A 160 7.85 0.18 11.28
N LYS A 161 6.58 -0.23 11.36
CA LYS A 161 5.72 -0.06 12.53
C LYS A 161 4.64 -1.14 12.56
N PRO A 162 3.96 -1.37 13.70
CA PRO A 162 2.89 -2.37 13.79
C PRO A 162 1.60 -2.02 13.02
N ALA A 163 1.44 -0.76 12.59
CA ALA A 163 0.27 -0.26 11.87
C ALA A 163 0.41 -0.41 10.35
#